data_AF-A0A957XVH9-F1
#
_entry.id   AF-A0A957XVH9-F1
#
_cell.length_a   1.000
_cell.length_b   1.000
_cell.length_c   1.000
_cell.angle_alpha   90.00
_cell.angle_beta   90.00
_cell.angle_gamma   90.00
#
_symmetry.space_group_name_H-M   'P 1'
#
loop_
_entity.id
_entity.type
_entity.pdbx_description
1 polymer ?
#
loop_
_entity_poly.entity_id
_entity_poly.type
_entity_poly.pdbx_seq_one_letter_code
_entity_poly.pdbx_strand_id
1 'polypeptide(L)' 'MTKSVVGVDVSKGKLDVAVSDEKRVRTWTNDASGCAELGEWVVEQGVSLVVVEASGGYECQ' A
#
# COMPACT_ATOMS: atom_id res chain seq x y z
N MET A 1 5.54 -14.67 -17.41
CA MET A 1 5.16 -13.28 -17.11
C MET A 1 5.20 -13.11 -15.60
N THR A 2 6.07 -12.25 -15.09
CA THR A 2 6.06 -11.86 -13.68
C THR A 2 4.84 -10.97 -13.47
N LYS A 3 3.89 -11.39 -12.63
CA LYS A 3 2.73 -10.55 -12.29
C LYS A 3 3.23 -9.36 -11.47
N SER A 4 2.87 -8.14 -11.84
CA SER A 4 3.13 -6.97 -10.99
C SER A 4 2.16 -6.98 -9.81
N VAL A 5 2.73 -6.86 -8.61
CA VAL A 5 2.05 -6.94 -7.32
C VAL A 5 2.41 -5.70 -6.51
N VAL A 6 1.41 -5.12 -5.85
CA VAL A 6 1.59 -4.07 -4.85
C VAL A 6 1.56 -4.69 -3.46
N GLY A 7 2.55 -4.40 -2.63
CA GLY A 7 2.56 -4.71 -1.19
C GLY A 7 2.34 -3.45 -0.38
N VAL A 8 1.43 -3.50 0.61
CA VAL A 8 1.09 -2.39 1.52
C VAL A 8 1.39 -2.82 2.96
N ASP A 9 2.34 -2.15 3.60
CA ASP A 9 2.55 -2.23 5.06
C ASP A 9 1.73 -1.14 5.75
N VAL A 10 0.80 -1.58 6.60
CA VAL A 10 -0.17 -0.73 7.29
C VAL A 10 0.30 -0.49 8.71
N SER A 11 0.52 0.79 9.04
CA SER A 11 0.74 1.26 10.41
C SER A 11 -0.29 2.34 10.77
N LYS A 12 -0.32 2.79 12.03
CA LYS A 12 -1.37 3.68 12.55
C LYS A 12 -1.57 4.98 11.76
N GLY A 13 -0.48 5.59 11.32
CA GLY A 13 -0.53 6.90 10.64
C GLY A 13 -0.11 6.89 9.19
N LYS A 14 0.42 5.76 8.68
CA LYS A 14 0.98 5.68 7.33
C LYS A 14 0.79 4.32 6.69
N LEU A 15 0.76 4.34 5.36
CA LEU A 15 0.70 3.19 4.47
C LEU A 15 1.98 3.22 3.62
N ASP A 16 2.89 2.28 3.87
CA ASP A 16 4.12 2.15 3.08
C ASP A 16 3.89 1.12 1.97
N VAL A 17 4.12 1.50 0.72
CA VAL A 17 3.75 0.70 -0.45
C VAL A 17 4.93 0.45 -1.36
N ALA A 18 5.11 -0.80 -1.75
CA ALA A 18 6.13 -1.26 -2.69
C ALA A 18 5.48 -1.95 -3.90
N VAL A 19 6.09 -1.80 -5.08
CA VAL A 19 5.73 -2.56 -6.29
C VAL A 19 6.81 -3.59 -6.54
N SER A 20 6.41 -4.82 -6.89
CA SER A 20 7.32 -5.98 -7.02
C SER A 20 8.49 -5.79 -7.99
N ASP A 21 8.36 -4.92 -8.99
CA ASP A 21 9.37 -4.61 -10.01
C ASP A 21 10.11 -3.29 -9.75
N GLU A 22 9.80 -2.60 -8.65
CA GLU A 22 10.43 -1.35 -8.23
C GLU A 22 11.25 -1.52 -6.95
N LYS A 23 12.31 -0.71 -6.80
CA LYS A 23 13.07 -0.61 -5.54
C LYS A 23 12.62 0.54 -4.65
N ARG A 24 11.51 1.20 -5.00
CA ARG A 24 11.03 2.39 -4.31
C ARG A 24 9.85 2.03 -3.43
N VAL A 25 9.82 2.67 -2.26
CA VAL A 25 8.68 2.67 -1.37
C VAL A 25 8.05 4.06 -1.44
N ARG A 26 6.73 4.09 -1.57
CA ARG A 26 5.93 5.32 -1.48
C ARG A 26 5.10 5.25 -0.21
N THR A 27 4.83 6.41 0.39
CA THR A 27 4.13 6.49 1.66
C THR A 27 2.92 7.39 1.51
N TRP A 28 1.77 6.94 2.00
CA TRP A 28 0.54 7.72 2.15
C TRP A 28 0.18 7.83 3.63
N THR A 29 -0.68 8.79 3.99
CA THR A 29 -1.28 8.81 5.32
C THR A 29 -2.29 7.67 5.46
N ASN A 30 -2.40 7.09 6.66
CA ASN A 30 -3.45 6.13 6.96
C ASN A 30 -4.71 6.87 7.46
N ASP A 31 -5.28 7.68 6.58
CA ASP A 31 -6.56 8.36 6.77
C ASP A 31 -7.43 8.22 5.50
N ALA A 32 -8.64 8.77 5.53
CA ALA A 32 -9.57 8.65 4.41
C ALA A 32 -9.03 9.26 3.09
N SER A 33 -8.25 10.35 3.16
CA SER A 33 -7.67 11.00 1.98
C SER A 33 -6.55 10.16 1.41
N GLY A 34 -5.63 9.71 2.27
CA GLY A 34 -4.50 8.87 1.87
C GLY A 34 -4.94 7.53 1.29
N CYS A 35 -6.00 6.92 1.83
CA CYS A 35 -6.59 5.70 1.27
C CYS A 35 -7.21 5.92 -0.12
N ALA A 36 -7.86 7.07 -0.35
CA ALA A 36 -8.44 7.39 -1.66
C ALA A 36 -7.35 7.60 -2.72
N GLU A 37 -6.33 8.41 -2.39
CA GLU A 37 -5.18 8.66 -3.25
C GLU A 37 -4.39 7.37 -3.56
N LEU A 38 -4.20 6.51 -2.55
CA LEU A 38 -3.58 5.20 -2.76
C LEU A 38 -4.41 4.33 -3.72
N GLY A 39 -5.73 4.32 -3.57
CA GLY A 39 -6.62 3.55 -4.43
C GLY A 39 -6.51 3.96 -5.91
N GLU A 40 -6.53 5.26 -6.18
CA GLU A 40 -6.33 5.80 -7.54
C GLU A 40 -4.96 5.39 -8.09
N TRP A 41 -3.90 5.55 -7.30
CA TRP A 41 -2.55 5.20 -7.71
C TRP A 41 -2.38 3.71 -8.02
N VAL A 42 -2.98 2.81 -7.21
CA VAL A 42 -2.93 1.35 -7.45
C VAL A 42 -3.62 0.98 -8.77
N VAL A 43 -4.74 1.63 -9.09
CA VAL A 43 -5.44 1.43 -10.37
C VAL A 43 -4.55 1.86 -11.54
N GLU A 44 -3.85 2.99 -11.43
CA GLU A 44 -2.90 3.47 -12.44
C GLU A 44 -1.72 2.51 -12.66
N GLN A 45 -1.26 1.82 -11.62
CA GLN A 45 -0.17 0.83 -11.75
C GLN A 45 -0.60 -0.43 -12.53
N GLY A 46 -1.90 -0.65 -12.75
CA GLY A 46 -2.40 -1.80 -13.52
C GLY A 46 -2.02 -3.17 -12.90
N VAL A 47 -1.82 -3.21 -11.58
CA VAL A 47 -1.41 -4.43 -10.88
C VAL A 47 -2.53 -5.46 -10.77
N SER A 48 -2.14 -6.73 -10.70
CA SER A 48 -3.08 -7.86 -10.67
C SER A 48 -3.39 -8.37 -9.26
N LEU A 49 -2.65 -7.91 -8.26
CA LEU A 49 -2.77 -8.32 -6.87
C LEU A 49 -2.27 -7.20 -5.95
N VAL A 50 -3.01 -6.98 -4.86
CA VAL A 50 -2.60 -6.16 -3.73
C VAL A 50 -2.45 -7.07 -2.52
N VAL A 51 -1.29 -7.02 -1.87
CA VAL A 51 -0.98 -7.75 -0.65
C VAL A 51 -0.92 -6.74 0.49
N VAL A 52 -1.58 -7.03 1.60
CA VAL A 52 -1.66 -6.12 2.75
C VAL A 52 -1.12 -6.83 3.99
N GLU A 53 -0.16 -6.19 4.66
CA GLU A 53 0.39 -6.61 5.94
C GLU A 53 0.12 -5.52 6.98
N ALA A 54 -0.27 -5.92 8.19
CA ALA A 54 -0.45 -4.99 9.31
C ALA A 54 0.63 -5.26 10.36
N SER A 55 1.53 -4.30 10.56
CA SER A 55 2.66 -4.42 11.50
C SER A 55 2.32 -3.98 12.94
N GLY A 56 1.20 -3.27 13.13
CA GLY A 56 0.83 -2.64 14.41
C GLY A 56 -0.22 -3.35 15.27
N GLY A 57 -0.78 -4.48 14.83
CA GLY A 57 -1.96 -5.10 15.48
C GLY A 57 -3.23 -4.24 15.35
N TYR A 58 -4.38 -4.75 15.82
CA TYR A 58 -5.68 -4.04 15.78
C TYR A 58 -5.91 -3.10 16.98
N GLU A 59 -4.88 -2.88 17.81
CA GLU A 59 -5.04 -2.23 19.10
C GLU A 59 -5.06 -0.69 18.98
N CYS A 60 -6.15 -0.07 19.44
CA CYS A 60 -6.24 1.37 19.66
C CYS A 60 -5.43 1.74 20.92
N GLN A 61 -4.11 1.92 20.81
CA GLN A 61 -3.33 2.62 21.85
C GLN A 61 -3.41 4.13 21.63
#